data_AF-A0A2H9PDD5-F1
#
_entry.id   AF-A0A2H9PDD5-F1
#
_cell.length_a   1.000
_cell.length_b   1.000
_cell.length_c   1.000
_cell.angle_alpha   90.00
_cell.angle_beta   90.00
_cell.angle_gamma   90.00
#
_symmetry.space_group_name_H-M   'P 1'
#
loop_
_entity.id
_entity.type
_entity.pdbx_description
1 polymer ?
#
loop_
_entity_poly.entity_id
_entity_poly.type
_entity_poly.pdbx_seq_one_letter_code
_entity_poly.pdbx_strand_id
1 'polypeptide(L)'
;MEISILPHAKKQASERGIEEKLIKEILRDLPKVLEGRKERKIAQGKYFDSGKNKEFLIRIIFREEGERKIVFTVYKTSKVKKYWKED
;
A
#
# COMPACT_ATOMS: atom_id res chain seq x y z
N MET A 1 11.65 12.12 -5.78
CA MET A 1 10.61 11.07 -5.89
C MET A 1 9.24 11.67 -5.60
N GLU A 2 8.37 11.69 -6.61
CA GLU A 2 7.02 12.25 -6.55
C GLU A 2 5.98 11.13 -6.38
N ILE A 3 4.99 11.30 -5.50
CA ILE A 3 3.93 10.31 -5.28
C ILE A 3 2.59 10.95 -5.62
N SER A 4 1.92 10.42 -6.65
CA SER A 4 0.60 10.84 -7.08
C SER A 4 -0.42 9.77 -6.72
N ILE A 5 -1.41 10.11 -5.89
CA ILE A 5 -2.48 9.21 -5.48
C ILE A 5 -3.74 9.58 -6.25
N LEU A 6 -4.22 8.68 -7.10
CA LEU A 6 -5.41 8.94 -7.92
C LEU A 6 -6.65 9.17 -7.04
N PRO A 7 -7.63 9.96 -7.49
CA PRO A 7 -8.80 10.32 -6.67
C PRO A 7 -9.56 9.10 -6.11
N HIS A 8 -9.72 8.05 -6.91
CA HIS A 8 -10.37 6.81 -6.46
C HIS A 8 -9.53 6.07 -5.40
N ALA A 9 -8.20 6.10 -5.49
CA ALA A 9 -7.33 5.51 -4.48
C ALA A 9 -7.38 6.28 -3.16
N LYS A 10 -7.48 7.62 -3.21
CA LYS A 10 -7.71 8.46 -2.03
C LYS A 10 -9.04 8.11 -1.35
N LYS A 11 -10.11 7.97 -2.14
CA LYS A 11 -11.42 7.56 -1.63
C LYS A 11 -11.36 6.18 -0.96
N GLN A 12 -10.72 5.20 -1.62
CA GLN A 12 -10.54 3.86 -1.06
C GLN A 12 -9.77 3.87 0.26
N ALA A 13 -8.73 4.70 0.36
CA ALA A 13 -7.93 4.84 1.57
C ALA A 13 -8.75 5.45 2.72
N SER A 14 -9.46 6.55 2.44
CA SER A 14 -10.33 7.23 3.42
C SER A 14 -11.42 6.31 3.96
N GLU A 15 -12.14 5.59 3.09
CA GLU A 15 -13.17 4.60 3.47
C GLU A 15 -12.64 3.47 4.37
N ARG A 16 -11.33 3.23 4.36
CA ARG A 16 -10.66 2.18 5.13
C ARG A 16 -9.88 2.71 6.32
N GLY A 17 -9.94 4.01 6.59
CA GLY A 17 -9.18 4.68 7.65
C GLY A 17 -7.67 4.58 7.42
N ILE A 18 -7.22 4.72 6.17
CA ILE A 18 -5.81 4.72 5.79
C ILE A 18 -5.44 6.15 5.42
N GLU A 19 -4.53 6.74 6.18
CA GLU A 19 -4.07 8.10 5.93
C GLU A 19 -3.12 8.18 4.73
N GLU A 20 -3.17 9.29 3.98
CA GLU A 20 -2.24 9.55 2.87
C GLU A 20 -0.78 9.56 3.33
N LYS A 21 -0.53 9.99 4.57
CA LYS A 21 0.81 10.00 5.17
C LYS A 21 1.40 8.58 5.24
N LEU A 22 0.62 7.63 5.74
CA LEU A 22 1.02 6.22 5.85
C LEU A 22 1.26 5.58 4.48
N ILE A 23 0.46 5.94 3.46
CA ILE A 23 0.69 5.51 2.08
C ILE A 23 2.07 5.99 1.58
N LYS A 24 2.39 7.26 1.81
CA LYS A 24 3.67 7.86 1.38
C LYS A 24 4.85 7.26 2.14
N GLU A 25 4.71 6.98 3.43
CA GLU A 25 5.75 6.33 4.26
C GLU A 25 6.07 4.93 3.72
N ILE A 26 5.05 4.09 3.50
CA ILE A 26 5.24 2.73 2.95
C ILE A 26 5.89 2.77 1.56
N LEU A 27 5.54 3.75 0.72
CA LEU A 27 6.13 3.91 -0.62
C LEU A 27 7.57 4.43 -0.61
N ARG A 28 8.00 5.10 0.46
CA ARG A 28 9.37 5.61 0.64
C ARG A 28 10.31 4.56 1.22
N ASP A 29 9.83 3.79 2.20
CA ASP A 29 10.66 2.82 2.94
C ASP A 29 10.98 1.55 2.12
N LEU A 30 10.23 1.32 1.03
CA LEU A 30 10.48 0.26 0.02
C LEU A 30 10.71 -1.19 0.52
N PRO A 31 10.37 -1.66 1.74
CA PRO A 31 11.05 -2.86 2.26
C PRO A 31 10.60 -4.15 1.58
N LYS A 32 9.43 -4.15 0.90
CA LYS A 32 8.97 -5.27 0.09
C LYS A 32 8.07 -4.80 -1.05
N VAL A 33 8.68 -4.53 -2.20
CA VAL A 33 7.95 -4.31 -3.46
C VAL A 33 7.81 -5.64 -4.19
N LEU A 34 6.57 -6.06 -4.43
CA LEU A 34 6.27 -7.23 -5.23
C LEU A 34 5.92 -6.81 -6.66
N GLU A 35 6.38 -7.58 -7.63
CA GLU A 35 5.91 -7.43 -9.01
C GLU A 35 4.46 -7.94 -9.12
N GLY A 36 3.59 -7.09 -9.65
CA GLY A 36 2.22 -7.39 -9.99
C GLY A 36 2.04 -7.66 -11.49
N ARG A 37 0.79 -7.80 -11.92
CA ARG A 37 0.46 -7.98 -13.34
C ARG A 37 0.44 -6.63 -14.08
N LYS A 38 0.85 -6.64 -15.37
CA LYS A 38 0.80 -5.47 -16.27
C LYS A 38 1.54 -4.24 -15.70
N GLU A 39 2.82 -4.40 -15.38
CA GLU A 39 3.71 -3.32 -14.91
C GLU A 39 3.31 -2.67 -13.57
N ARG A 40 2.35 -3.26 -12.86
CA ARG A 40 1.95 -2.80 -11.54
C ARG A 40 2.93 -3.35 -10.51
N LYS A 41 3.33 -2.51 -9.58
CA LYS A 41 4.10 -2.86 -8.40
C LYS A 41 3.20 -2.81 -7.17
N ILE A 42 3.49 -3.66 -6.19
CA ILE A 42 2.76 -3.71 -4.93
C ILE A 42 3.73 -3.42 -3.81
N ALA A 43 3.57 -2.27 -3.17
CA ALA A 43 4.21 -2.00 -1.88
C ALA A 43 3.27 -2.47 -0.78
N GLN A 44 3.83 -3.07 0.26
CA GLN A 44 3.05 -3.55 1.39
C GLN A 44 3.73 -3.25 2.71
N GLY A 45 2.94 -2.82 3.69
CA GLY A 45 3.39 -2.50 5.04
C GLY A 45 2.49 -3.15 6.07
N LYS A 46 3.10 -3.71 7.11
CA LYS A 46 2.37 -4.21 8.28
C LYS A 46 1.88 -3.01 9.10
N TYR A 47 0.65 -3.11 9.59
CA TYR A 47 0.01 -2.11 10.43
C TYR A 47 -0.72 -2.84 11.55
N PHE A 48 -0.39 -2.52 12.79
CA PHE A 48 -1.10 -3.07 13.94
C PHE A 48 -2.28 -2.16 14.30
N ASP A 49 -3.50 -2.70 14.21
CA ASP A 49 -4.71 -1.98 14.64
C ASP A 49 -4.94 -2.28 16.13
N SER A 50 -4.55 -1.32 16.97
CA SER A 50 -4.66 -1.42 18.43
C SER A 50 -6.11 -1.60 18.88
N GLY A 51 -7.07 -0.95 18.21
CA GLY A 51 -8.49 -1.06 18.54
C GLY A 51 -9.08 -2.44 18.26
N LYS A 52 -8.47 -3.20 17.33
CA LYS A 52 -8.86 -4.58 17.01
C LYS A 52 -7.92 -5.64 17.57
N ASN A 53 -6.86 -5.22 18.27
CA ASN A 53 -5.76 -6.07 18.72
C ASN A 53 -5.28 -7.04 17.63
N LYS A 54 -5.10 -6.53 16.41
CA LYS A 54 -4.87 -7.37 15.23
C LYS A 54 -3.95 -6.71 14.21
N GLU A 55 -3.05 -7.52 13.64
CA GLU A 55 -2.21 -7.11 12.52
C GLU A 55 -2.99 -7.10 11.20
N PHE A 56 -2.82 -6.02 10.46
CA PHE A 56 -3.29 -5.84 9.10
C PHE A 56 -2.10 -5.60 8.18
N LEU A 57 -2.33 -5.89 6.90
CA LEU A 57 -1.42 -5.54 5.83
C LEU A 57 -2.05 -4.47 4.97
N ILE A 58 -1.38 -3.33 4.85
CA ILE A 58 -1.73 -2.28 3.89
C ILE A 58 -1.05 -2.64 2.58
N ARG A 59 -1.84 -2.70 1.50
CA ARG A 59 -1.35 -2.98 0.15
C ARG A 59 -1.61 -1.78 -0.74
N ILE A 60 -0.55 -1.30 -1.36
CA ILE A 60 -0.53 -0.14 -2.24
C ILE A 60 -0.13 -0.62 -3.63
N ILE A 61 -1.07 -0.56 -4.56
CA ILE A 61 -0.84 -0.91 -5.96
C ILE A 61 -0.52 0.36 -6.71
N PHE A 62 0.68 0.41 -7.30
CA PHE A 62 1.18 1.56 -8.02
C PHE A 62 1.88 1.15 -9.31
N ARG A 63 2.22 2.11 -10.16
CA ARG A 63 3.17 1.96 -11.26
C ARG A 63 4.20 3.07 -11.15
N GLU A 64 5.36 2.84 -11.72
CA GLU A 64 6.41 3.85 -11.84
C GLU A 64 6.34 4.49 -13.23
N GLU A 65 6.45 5.81 -13.26
CA GLU A 65 6.58 6.62 -14.48
C GLU A 65 7.75 7.59 -14.27
N GLY A 66 8.94 7.21 -14.74
CA GLY A 66 10.17 7.94 -14.41
C GLY A 66 10.38 8.00 -12.89
N GLU A 67 10.46 9.21 -12.34
CA GLU A 67 10.63 9.44 -10.89
C GLU A 67 9.31 9.52 -10.10
N ARG A 68 8.18 9.25 -10.76
CA ARG A 68 6.84 9.33 -10.20
C ARG A 68 6.32 7.94 -9.85
N LYS A 69 5.68 7.79 -8.69
CA LYS A 69 4.84 6.63 -8.36
C LYS A 69 3.38 7.04 -8.43
N ILE A 70 2.62 6.40 -9.31
CA ILE A 70 1.17 6.62 -9.47
C ILE A 70 0.42 5.50 -8.75
N VAL A 71 -0.35 5.85 -7.73
CA VAL A 71 -1.11 4.91 -6.90
C VAL A 71 -2.54 4.77 -7.43
N PHE A 72 -2.90 3.53 -7.78
CA PHE A 72 -4.23 3.17 -8.31
C PHE A 72 -5.13 2.55 -7.26
N THR A 73 -4.57 1.87 -6.26
CA THR A 73 -5.40 1.13 -5.32
C THR A 73 -4.73 1.03 -3.97
N VAL A 74 -5.49 1.31 -2.92
CA VAL A 74 -5.05 1.17 -1.54
C VAL A 74 -6.12 0.43 -0.75
N TYR A 75 -5.72 -0.64 -0.06
CA TYR A 75 -6.61 -1.37 0.84
C TYR A 75 -5.83 -2.04 1.97
N LYS A 76 -6.55 -2.34 3.05
CA LYS A 76 -6.03 -3.16 4.15
C LYS A 76 -6.63 -4.56 4.11
N THR A 77 -5.86 -5.55 4.52
CA THR A 77 -6.32 -6.94 4.63
C THR A 77 -5.77 -7.58 5.89
N SER A 78 -6.59 -8.37 6.58
CA SER A 78 -6.17 -9.18 7.72
C SER A 78 -5.45 -10.48 7.29
N LYS A 79 -5.41 -10.77 5.98
CA LYS A 79 -4.78 -11.97 5.42
C LYS A 79 -3.26 -11.80 5.31
N VAL A 80 -2.60 -11.44 6.42
CA VAL A 80 -1.15 -11.20 6.43
C VAL A 80 -0.39 -12.43 5.93
N LYS A 81 -0.66 -13.62 6.49
CA LYS A 81 -0.04 -14.90 6.07
C LYS A 81 -0.15 -15.21 4.57
N LYS A 82 -1.19 -14.70 3.88
CA LYS A 82 -1.38 -14.93 2.44
C LYS A 82 -0.47 -14.06 1.57
N TYR A 83 -0.20 -12.84 2.02
CA TYR A 83 0.43 -11.80 1.19
C TYR A 83 1.82 -11.40 1.68
N TRP A 84 2.09 -11.61 2.96
CA TRP A 84 3.41 -11.49 3.55
C TRP A 84 4.07 -12.87 3.52
N LYS A 85 4.75 -13.17 2.42
CA LYS A 85 5.68 -14.29 2.39
C LYS A 85 6.89 -13.87 3.22
N GLU A 86 7.11 -14.55 4.34
CA GLU A 86 8.41 -14.57 4.99
C GLU A 86 9.31 -15.35 4.01
N ASP A 87 10.38 -14.71 3.54
CA ASP A 87 11.45 -15.44 2.87
C ASP A 87 12.24 -16.21 3.93
#